data_AF-A0A2S7P444-F1
#
_entry.id   AF-A0A2S7P444-F1
#
_cell.length_a   1.000
_cell.length_b   1.000
_cell.length_c   1.000
_cell.angle_alpha   90.00
_cell.angle_beta   90.00
_cell.angle_gamma   90.00
#
_symmetry.space_group_name_H-M   'P 1'
#
loop_
_entity.id
_entity.type
_entity.pdbx_description
1 polymer ?
#
loop_
_entity_poly.entity_id
_entity_poly.type
_entity_poly.pdbx_seq_one_letter_code
_entity_poly.pdbx_strand_id
1 'polypeptide(L)'
;MMNDAIIEKSGVSRDKLAYFHKNLEDEYTITVHHPTSNKMLGYLLFFKERGELELCNFGSNLPMEALNMGWASKKQDGDLAGKHGEGLKLAASVMVREGHQTRITASGFYWNFRSGANDKGSLCCYLSKVERKFLKSWSLRSNDLLASSPSTDVLVELGNVNGGKVKPIKEPEFMNWLKVYLHFNRPTDCIETEYGTIIFQEEFADKIYFKGLLHNSTFAQGSLRCGYDFFPLETGRDRKGVQDQLLLERTLADMWASAIQSQPVWVLDLYIHMLTSINEWQDVSGIAENMSRPTTVAIWDRLQGKITRRKLFYYGPNDANKDLSCIVRFLHRKPEMMPNRIWLPLRKYQLIQTPSEYRKNKSPKAKDAVVAETTHAKDLRVSEITMEKLEAQISTLRARNRGLIQEQEAMKVEYEELKQEKEQWQREKEELQANNKEMKEEIELLRTINEQLQRVKHEAGNNHGRSATLDDNNNATEAMKQLVTEAKAAEKAAKEKAAQASDLLRAARAEVKTAREDKKNAENGEETMMKTLQRLLDKRKPSSDDDAGNRGRGNSRGGGDETEERGEERAVKRVKVEEVIVLD
;
A
#
# COMPACT_ATOMS: atom_id res chain seq x y z
N MET A 1 13.82 9.31 -11.70
CA MET A 1 14.28 10.54 -11.03
C MET A 1 13.67 11.74 -11.72
N MET A 2 12.39 12.00 -11.44
CA MET A 2 11.70 13.26 -11.68
C MET A 2 11.11 13.65 -10.33
N ASN A 3 11.86 14.48 -9.60
CA ASN A 3 11.66 14.76 -8.19
C ASN A 3 10.39 15.60 -7.92
N ASP A 4 10.23 16.07 -6.69
CA ASP A 4 9.37 17.22 -6.43
C ASP A 4 9.80 18.41 -7.32
N ALA A 5 8.87 19.21 -7.85
CA ALA A 5 9.21 20.28 -8.77
C ALA A 5 10.12 21.36 -8.13
N ILE A 6 10.03 21.54 -6.80
CA ILE A 6 10.97 22.37 -6.04
C ILE A 6 12.37 21.73 -6.00
N ILE A 7 12.45 20.42 -5.74
CA ILE A 7 13.71 19.66 -5.59
C ILE A 7 14.41 19.51 -6.95
N GLU A 8 13.67 19.15 -8.00
CA GLU A 8 14.16 18.98 -9.37
C GLU A 8 14.82 20.26 -9.90
N LYS A 9 14.20 21.42 -9.65
CA LYS A 9 14.65 22.71 -10.19
C LYS A 9 15.64 23.47 -9.32
N SER A 10 15.75 23.13 -8.04
CA SER A 10 16.77 23.69 -7.13
C SER A 10 18.02 22.81 -7.04
N GLY A 11 17.91 21.50 -7.32
CA GLY A 11 18.95 20.52 -7.00
C GLY A 11 19.10 20.25 -5.49
N VAL A 12 18.19 20.77 -4.65
CA VAL A 12 18.26 20.67 -3.19
C VAL A 12 17.35 19.55 -2.70
N SER A 13 17.93 18.56 -2.01
CA SER A 13 17.18 17.46 -1.40
C SER A 13 16.21 17.95 -0.31
N ARG A 14 15.10 17.23 -0.09
CA ARG A 14 13.94 17.71 0.70
C ARG A 14 14.30 18.14 2.13
N ASP A 15 15.22 17.42 2.75
CA ASP A 15 15.85 17.66 4.05
C ASP A 15 16.57 19.03 4.13
N LYS A 16 17.20 19.49 3.05
CA LYS A 16 18.00 20.73 3.02
C LYS A 16 17.20 22.01 2.70
N LEU A 17 15.93 21.89 2.32
CA LEU A 17 15.05 23.06 2.11
C LEU A 17 14.81 23.80 3.44
N ALA A 18 14.94 25.13 3.42
CA ALA A 18 14.64 25.97 4.59
C ALA A 18 13.15 26.38 4.57
N TYR A 19 12.48 26.31 5.73
CA TYR A 19 11.08 26.67 5.90
C TYR A 19 10.99 27.77 6.95
N PHE A 20 10.34 28.90 6.61
CA PHE A 20 10.12 30.01 7.53
C PHE A 20 8.63 30.21 7.77
N HIS A 21 8.23 30.30 9.03
CA HIS A 21 6.85 30.42 9.46
C HIS A 21 6.59 31.81 10.02
N LYS A 22 5.49 32.43 9.60
CA LYS A 22 5.05 33.76 10.05
C LYS A 22 3.56 33.69 10.37
N ASN A 23 3.19 34.01 11.61
CA ASN A 23 1.81 34.03 12.07
C ASN A 23 1.48 35.48 12.49
N LEU A 24 0.57 36.12 11.76
CA LEU A 24 0.06 37.46 12.07
C LEU A 24 -1.41 37.39 12.56
N GLU A 25 -2.01 38.55 12.78
CA GLU A 25 -3.41 38.71 13.16
C GLU A 25 -4.36 38.34 12.00
N ASP A 26 -3.94 38.64 10.77
CA ASP A 26 -4.71 38.55 9.52
C ASP A 26 -4.25 37.41 8.58
N GLU A 27 -2.96 37.07 8.57
CA GLU A 27 -2.36 36.03 7.72
C GLU A 27 -1.55 34.97 8.49
N TYR A 28 -1.42 33.78 7.89
CA TYR A 28 -0.41 32.78 8.24
C TYR A 28 0.39 32.39 6.99
N THR A 29 1.71 32.52 7.02
CA THR A 29 2.61 32.25 5.89
C THR A 29 3.61 31.15 6.22
N ILE A 30 3.89 30.28 5.26
CA ILE A 30 5.11 29.45 5.21
C ILE A 30 5.84 29.78 3.91
N THR A 31 7.11 30.18 3.96
CA THR A 31 7.94 30.33 2.75
C THR A 31 9.01 29.25 2.71
N VAL A 32 9.26 28.71 1.50
CA VAL A 32 10.27 27.67 1.26
C VAL A 32 11.45 28.29 0.53
N HIS A 33 12.66 28.13 1.06
CA HIS A 33 13.88 28.77 0.55
C HIS A 33 15.00 27.77 0.27
N HIS A 34 15.81 28.09 -0.73
CA HIS A 34 17.06 27.40 -1.04
C HIS A 34 18.10 27.70 0.06
N PRO A 35 18.73 26.70 0.70
CA PRO A 35 19.54 26.89 1.92
C PRO A 35 20.72 27.83 1.75
N THR A 36 21.49 27.73 0.67
CA THR A 36 22.71 28.53 0.47
C THR A 36 22.49 29.89 -0.20
N SER A 37 21.53 30.01 -1.13
CA SER A 37 21.26 31.25 -1.86
C SER A 37 20.13 32.08 -1.24
N ASN A 38 19.41 31.55 -0.25
CA ASN A 38 18.18 32.09 0.36
C ASN A 38 17.08 32.46 -0.65
N LYS A 39 17.17 32.01 -1.91
CA LYS A 39 16.15 32.25 -2.93
C LYS A 39 14.86 31.51 -2.54
N MET A 40 13.73 32.21 -2.53
CA MET A 40 12.42 31.58 -2.33
C MET A 40 12.09 30.66 -3.52
N LEU A 41 11.58 29.47 -3.22
CA LEU A 41 11.22 28.40 -4.16
C LEU A 41 9.71 28.12 -4.19
N GLY A 42 8.97 28.65 -3.21
CA GLY A 42 7.52 28.61 -3.15
C GLY A 42 7.00 29.14 -1.82
N TYR A 43 5.68 29.29 -1.72
CA TYR A 43 5.00 29.74 -0.50
C TYR A 43 3.67 29.01 -0.26
N LEU A 44 3.23 29.04 0.99
CA LEU A 44 1.88 28.81 1.46
C LEU A 44 1.43 30.09 2.17
N LEU A 45 0.22 30.57 1.88
CA LEU A 45 -0.35 31.76 2.50
C LEU A 45 -1.85 31.55 2.79
N PHE A 46 -2.24 31.69 4.05
CA PHE A 46 -3.62 31.57 4.52
C PHE A 46 -4.13 32.91 5.05
N PHE A 47 -5.18 33.44 4.42
CA PHE A 47 -5.86 34.67 4.83
C PHE A 47 -7.00 34.33 5.81
N LYS A 48 -6.81 34.67 7.09
CA LYS A 48 -7.67 34.23 8.19
C LYS A 48 -9.09 34.78 8.09
N GLU A 49 -9.23 36.08 7.80
CA GLU A 49 -10.53 36.74 7.66
C GLU A 49 -11.37 36.20 6.49
N ARG A 50 -10.69 35.81 5.40
CA ARG A 50 -11.35 35.34 4.16
C ARG A 50 -11.62 33.84 4.14
N GLY A 51 -10.88 33.08 4.94
CA GLY A 51 -10.80 31.63 4.87
C GLY A 51 -10.33 31.15 3.49
N GLU A 52 -9.24 31.76 3.01
CA GLU A 52 -8.67 31.59 1.67
C GLU A 52 -7.21 31.12 1.81
N LEU A 53 -6.81 30.14 1.01
CA LEU A 53 -5.49 29.50 1.05
C LEU A 53 -4.84 29.49 -0.34
N GLU A 54 -3.69 30.15 -0.46
CA GLU A 54 -2.80 30.09 -1.62
C GLU A 54 -1.63 29.12 -1.38
N LEU A 55 -1.24 28.38 -2.42
CA LEU A 55 -0.06 27.51 -2.47
C LEU A 55 0.68 27.76 -3.79
N CYS A 56 1.94 28.19 -3.79
CA CYS A 56 2.67 28.50 -5.03
C CYS A 56 4.00 27.74 -5.17
N ASN A 57 4.03 26.82 -6.14
CA ASN A 57 5.20 26.24 -6.82
C ASN A 57 5.91 27.18 -7.79
N PHE A 58 6.88 28.01 -7.35
CA PHE A 58 7.67 28.81 -8.31
C PHE A 58 8.43 27.93 -9.30
N GLY A 59 8.45 28.33 -10.57
CA GLY A 59 9.05 27.56 -11.66
C GLY A 59 8.40 26.21 -11.97
N SER A 60 7.32 25.81 -11.28
CA SER A 60 6.63 24.54 -11.51
C SER A 60 5.78 24.59 -12.78
N ASN A 61 5.60 23.46 -13.47
CA ASN A 61 4.74 23.37 -14.66
C ASN A 61 3.70 22.26 -14.47
N LEU A 62 2.45 22.52 -14.88
CA LEU A 62 1.36 21.57 -14.89
C LEU A 62 0.80 21.47 -16.32
N PRO A 63 1.26 20.53 -17.15
CA PRO A 63 0.80 20.40 -18.54
C PRO A 63 -0.67 19.94 -18.57
N MET A 64 -1.42 20.32 -19.61
CA MET A 64 -2.85 19.97 -19.75
C MET A 64 -3.08 18.46 -19.75
N GLU A 65 -2.12 17.66 -20.21
CA GLU A 65 -2.13 16.20 -20.10
C GLU A 65 -2.32 15.68 -18.65
N ALA A 66 -2.05 16.48 -17.61
CA ALA A 66 -2.35 16.15 -16.22
C ALA A 66 -3.86 16.06 -15.89
N LEU A 67 -4.74 16.54 -16.77
CA LEU A 67 -6.19 16.29 -16.68
C LEU A 67 -6.56 14.87 -17.13
N ASN A 68 -5.73 14.17 -17.90
CA ASN A 68 -5.99 12.79 -18.33
C ASN A 68 -5.88 11.80 -17.17
N MET A 69 -6.80 10.84 -17.04
CA MET A 69 -6.74 9.84 -15.97
C MET A 69 -5.52 8.93 -16.13
N GLY A 70 -4.91 8.58 -15.01
CA GLY A 70 -3.64 7.84 -14.98
C GLY A 70 -2.40 8.58 -15.53
N TRP A 71 -2.45 9.88 -15.87
CA TRP A 71 -1.25 10.62 -16.29
C TRP A 71 -0.41 11.08 -15.09
N ALA A 72 0.87 10.73 -15.05
CA ALA A 72 1.83 11.28 -14.10
C ALA A 72 3.26 11.21 -14.67
N SER A 73 4.03 12.30 -14.50
CA SER A 73 5.48 12.31 -14.72
C SER A 73 6.28 11.47 -13.70
N LYS A 74 5.62 11.04 -12.61
CA LYS A 74 6.24 10.43 -11.41
C LYS A 74 6.11 8.90 -11.34
N LYS A 75 5.60 8.23 -12.39
CA LYS A 75 5.32 6.78 -12.39
C LYS A 75 6.52 5.88 -12.05
N GLN A 76 7.71 6.29 -12.48
CA GLN A 76 8.96 5.55 -12.28
C GLN A 76 9.79 6.10 -11.11
N ASP A 77 9.23 6.97 -10.28
CA ASP A 77 9.96 7.60 -9.19
C ASP A 77 9.67 6.93 -7.84
N GLY A 78 10.69 6.26 -7.29
CA GLY A 78 10.62 5.57 -6.01
C GLY A 78 10.50 6.52 -4.82
N ASP A 79 11.05 7.73 -4.91
CA ASP A 79 11.26 8.62 -3.76
C ASP A 79 10.06 9.55 -3.50
N LEU A 80 9.00 9.41 -4.30
CA LEU A 80 7.78 10.23 -4.24
C LEU A 80 6.54 9.43 -3.83
N ALA A 81 5.63 10.11 -3.12
CA ALA A 81 4.37 9.53 -2.62
C ALA A 81 3.18 9.66 -3.60
N GLY A 82 3.44 10.02 -4.87
CA GLY A 82 2.41 10.30 -5.87
C GLY A 82 2.74 9.67 -7.22
N LYS A 83 2.29 8.43 -7.43
CA LYS A 83 2.60 7.63 -8.62
C LYS A 83 1.50 7.64 -9.70
N HIS A 84 0.22 7.63 -9.31
CA HIS A 84 -0.90 7.38 -10.23
C HIS A 84 -1.42 8.60 -11.00
N GLY A 85 -1.11 9.83 -10.54
CA GLY A 85 -1.55 11.08 -11.18
C GLY A 85 -2.91 11.63 -10.74
N GLU A 86 -3.66 10.84 -10.00
CA GLU A 86 -5.06 11.13 -9.65
C GLU A 86 -5.19 12.08 -8.45
N GLY A 87 -4.18 12.12 -7.58
CA GLY A 87 -4.22 12.84 -6.29
C GLY A 87 -4.57 14.33 -6.36
N LEU A 88 -4.16 15.03 -7.43
CA LEU A 88 -4.51 16.45 -7.62
C LEU A 88 -6.02 16.63 -7.87
N LYS A 89 -6.60 15.75 -8.67
CA LYS A 89 -8.03 15.77 -9.03
C LYS A 89 -8.88 15.30 -7.87
N LEU A 90 -8.42 14.27 -7.14
CA LEU A 90 -9.06 13.80 -5.92
C LEU A 90 -9.08 14.89 -4.84
N ALA A 91 -7.97 15.61 -4.65
CA ALA A 91 -7.93 16.77 -3.74
C ALA A 91 -8.90 17.87 -4.16
N ALA A 92 -8.94 18.23 -5.44
CA ALA A 92 -9.92 19.18 -5.97
C ALA A 92 -11.38 18.69 -5.82
N SER A 93 -11.64 17.40 -6.03
CA SER A 93 -12.95 16.77 -5.83
C SER A 93 -13.42 16.88 -4.38
N VAL A 94 -12.54 16.55 -3.43
CA VAL A 94 -12.82 16.67 -1.99
C VAL A 94 -13.09 18.11 -1.59
N MET A 95 -12.24 19.07 -2.00
CA MET A 95 -12.43 20.49 -1.67
C MET A 95 -13.75 21.05 -2.26
N VAL A 96 -14.09 20.69 -3.50
CA VAL A 96 -15.35 21.08 -4.15
C VAL A 96 -16.56 20.44 -3.48
N ARG A 97 -16.49 19.17 -3.07
CA ARG A 97 -17.56 18.46 -2.35
C ARG A 97 -17.77 18.98 -0.93
N GLU A 98 -16.71 19.41 -0.25
CA GLU A 98 -16.77 20.18 1.00
C GLU A 98 -17.31 21.61 0.83
N GLY A 99 -17.54 22.07 -0.41
CA GLY A 99 -18.12 23.39 -0.68
C GLY A 99 -17.11 24.54 -0.71
N HIS A 100 -15.82 24.25 -0.84
CA HIS A 100 -14.77 25.23 -1.09
C HIS A 100 -14.56 25.45 -2.61
N GLN A 101 -14.26 26.69 -3.03
CA GLN A 101 -13.84 26.92 -4.41
C GLN A 101 -12.40 26.40 -4.57
N THR A 102 -12.12 25.77 -5.71
CA THR A 102 -10.77 25.31 -6.07
C THR A 102 -10.38 25.85 -7.45
N ARG A 103 -9.26 26.58 -7.50
CA ARG A 103 -8.62 27.00 -8.75
C ARG A 103 -7.16 26.59 -8.74
N ILE A 104 -6.63 26.22 -9.91
CA ILE A 104 -5.19 26.14 -10.16
C ILE A 104 -4.87 27.14 -11.27
N THR A 105 -3.86 27.97 -11.07
CA THR A 105 -3.34 28.90 -12.07
C THR A 105 -1.98 28.37 -12.54
N ALA A 106 -1.91 27.87 -13.77
CA ALA A 106 -0.72 27.22 -14.32
C ALA A 106 -0.67 27.30 -15.86
N SER A 107 0.54 27.36 -16.42
CA SER A 107 0.83 27.31 -17.86
C SER A 107 0.07 28.35 -18.71
N GLY A 108 -0.33 29.48 -18.11
CA GLY A 108 -1.11 30.55 -18.74
C GLY A 108 -2.63 30.37 -18.69
N PHE A 109 -3.14 29.40 -17.92
CA PHE A 109 -4.57 29.10 -17.77
C PHE A 109 -5.01 29.08 -16.31
N TYR A 110 -6.27 29.44 -16.09
CA TYR A 110 -7.04 29.19 -14.88
C TYR A 110 -7.81 27.87 -15.03
N TRP A 111 -7.54 26.92 -14.16
CA TRP A 111 -8.16 25.60 -14.08
C TRP A 111 -9.19 25.65 -12.94
N ASN A 112 -10.47 25.87 -13.28
CA ASN A 112 -11.52 26.08 -12.28
C ASN A 112 -12.29 24.78 -12.06
N PHE A 113 -12.11 24.15 -10.90
CA PHE A 113 -12.78 22.90 -10.54
C PHE A 113 -14.14 23.18 -9.90
N ARG A 114 -15.19 22.49 -10.37
CA ARG A 114 -16.59 22.65 -9.92
C ARG A 114 -17.33 21.33 -10.04
N SER A 115 -18.36 21.13 -9.21
CA SER A 115 -19.33 20.05 -9.40
C SER A 115 -20.09 20.26 -10.72
N GLY A 116 -20.44 19.17 -11.41
CA GLY A 116 -21.18 19.23 -12.66
C GLY A 116 -22.56 19.90 -12.51
N ALA A 117 -22.98 20.63 -13.55
CA ALA A 117 -24.28 21.31 -13.54
C ALA A 117 -25.46 20.31 -13.58
N ASN A 118 -25.26 19.14 -14.21
CA ASN A 118 -26.29 18.14 -14.47
C ASN A 118 -26.19 16.91 -13.54
N ASP A 119 -25.00 16.62 -13.02
CA ASP A 119 -24.80 15.60 -11.98
C ASP A 119 -23.90 16.14 -10.86
N LYS A 120 -24.33 15.89 -9.62
CA LYS A 120 -23.64 16.31 -8.39
C LYS A 120 -22.48 15.39 -7.99
N GLY A 121 -22.40 14.17 -8.55
CA GLY A 121 -21.26 13.28 -8.38
C GLY A 121 -20.01 13.78 -9.13
N SER A 122 -20.19 14.11 -10.41
CA SER A 122 -19.14 14.48 -11.36
C SER A 122 -18.33 15.73 -10.96
N LEU A 123 -17.05 15.73 -11.35
CA LEU A 123 -16.16 16.88 -11.23
C LEU A 123 -15.80 17.41 -12.62
N CYS A 124 -16.08 18.69 -12.88
CA CYS A 124 -15.70 19.37 -14.12
C CYS A 124 -14.51 20.30 -13.87
N CYS A 125 -13.54 20.29 -14.78
CA CYS A 125 -12.47 21.29 -14.82
C CYS A 125 -12.69 22.26 -15.99
N TYR A 126 -12.89 23.55 -15.69
CA TYR A 126 -13.07 24.59 -16.69
C TYR A 126 -11.78 25.37 -16.89
N LEU A 127 -11.14 25.17 -18.05
CA LEU A 127 -9.96 25.93 -18.47
C LEU A 127 -10.36 27.28 -19.07
N SER A 128 -9.81 28.38 -18.54
CA SER A 128 -9.90 29.71 -19.17
C SER A 128 -8.52 30.37 -19.22
N LYS A 129 -8.26 31.19 -20.23
CA LYS A 129 -6.94 31.78 -20.45
C LYS A 129 -6.70 32.99 -19.53
N VAL A 130 -5.51 33.08 -18.93
CA VAL A 130 -5.14 34.24 -18.11
C VAL A 130 -4.99 35.48 -19.00
N GLU A 131 -5.73 36.54 -18.69
CA GLU A 131 -5.69 37.79 -19.45
C GLU A 131 -4.39 38.58 -19.22
N ARG A 132 -3.76 39.05 -20.31
CA ARG A 132 -2.56 39.91 -20.25
C ARG A 132 -2.75 41.24 -19.51
N LYS A 133 -4.00 41.66 -19.23
CA LYS A 133 -4.31 42.82 -18.38
C LYS A 133 -4.10 42.51 -16.89
N PHE A 134 -4.56 41.35 -16.43
CA PHE A 134 -4.45 40.94 -15.02
C PHE A 134 -3.01 40.69 -14.59
N LEU A 135 -2.14 40.24 -15.51
CA LEU A 135 -0.69 40.12 -15.25
C LEU A 135 -0.04 41.44 -14.80
N LYS A 136 -0.59 42.61 -15.16
CA LYS A 136 -0.10 43.92 -14.71
C LYS A 136 -0.67 44.40 -13.37
N SER A 137 -1.79 43.83 -12.91
CA SER A 137 -2.35 44.11 -11.59
C SER A 137 -1.93 43.07 -10.54
N TRP A 138 -1.46 41.90 -10.97
CA TRP A 138 -0.95 40.84 -10.09
C TRP A 138 0.27 41.33 -9.31
N SER A 139 1.23 41.95 -10.01
CA SER A 139 2.41 42.63 -9.45
C SER A 139 2.10 43.91 -8.65
N LEU A 140 0.83 44.20 -8.35
CA LEU A 140 0.37 45.32 -7.51
C LEU A 140 -0.48 44.82 -6.31
N ARG A 141 -0.73 43.51 -6.20
CA ARG A 141 -1.46 42.90 -5.07
C ARG A 141 -0.54 42.21 -4.07
N SER A 142 0.54 41.62 -4.55
CA SER A 142 1.61 41.08 -3.70
C SER A 142 2.46 42.22 -3.13
N ASN A 143 2.81 42.16 -1.85
CA ASN A 143 4.11 42.68 -1.42
C ASN A 143 5.18 42.00 -2.29
N ASP A 144 6.12 42.75 -2.87
CA ASP A 144 6.94 42.37 -4.06
C ASP A 144 7.69 41.03 -4.00
N LEU A 145 7.78 40.40 -2.83
CA LEU A 145 8.47 39.13 -2.58
C LEU A 145 7.64 37.87 -2.92
N LEU A 146 6.32 37.98 -3.14
CA LEU A 146 5.40 36.85 -3.38
C LEU A 146 4.72 36.84 -4.76
N ALA A 147 5.20 37.66 -5.71
CA ALA A 147 4.59 37.80 -7.04
C ALA A 147 4.72 36.53 -7.92
N SER A 148 3.74 35.64 -7.84
CA SER A 148 3.64 34.44 -8.68
C SER A 148 3.38 34.76 -10.17
N SER A 149 3.95 33.97 -11.07
CA SER A 149 3.85 34.12 -12.53
C SER A 149 2.99 32.99 -13.14
N PRO A 150 1.75 33.28 -13.59
CA PRO A 150 0.84 32.28 -14.16
C PRO A 150 1.36 31.49 -15.36
N SER A 151 2.44 31.94 -16.01
CA SER A 151 3.09 31.30 -17.15
C SER A 151 4.26 30.38 -16.80
N THR A 152 4.84 30.49 -15.60
CA THR A 152 6.06 29.75 -15.21
C THR A 152 5.91 28.95 -13.93
N ASP A 153 4.86 29.22 -13.16
CA ASP A 153 4.65 28.70 -11.81
C ASP A 153 3.31 27.94 -11.75
N VAL A 154 3.11 27.17 -10.67
CA VAL A 154 1.81 26.57 -10.33
C VAL A 154 1.33 27.19 -9.04
N LEU A 155 0.26 27.97 -9.12
CA LEU A 155 -0.48 28.50 -7.96
C LEU A 155 -1.77 27.68 -7.78
N VAL A 156 -2.12 27.34 -6.55
CA VAL A 156 -3.41 26.74 -6.17
C VAL A 156 -4.11 27.71 -5.21
N GLU A 157 -5.37 28.03 -5.49
CA GLU A 157 -6.20 28.93 -4.70
C GLU A 157 -7.43 28.14 -4.19
N LEU A 158 -7.59 28.08 -2.86
CA LEU A 158 -8.65 27.31 -2.18
C LEU A 158 -9.46 28.22 -1.24
N GLY A 159 -10.75 27.92 -1.06
CA GLY A 159 -11.62 28.65 -0.12
C GLY A 159 -12.53 29.65 -0.83
N ASN A 160 -12.51 30.93 -0.46
CA ASN A 160 -13.44 31.95 -0.97
C ASN A 160 -12.87 32.84 -2.10
N VAL A 161 -12.23 32.22 -3.09
CA VAL A 161 -11.38 32.87 -4.12
C VAL A 161 -12.06 33.95 -4.97
N ASN A 162 -13.40 33.98 -5.01
CA ASN A 162 -14.19 34.97 -5.75
C ASN A 162 -15.12 35.83 -4.86
N GLY A 163 -15.04 35.75 -3.53
CA GLY A 163 -15.98 36.44 -2.64
C GLY A 163 -17.43 35.96 -2.80
N GLY A 164 -17.62 34.68 -3.14
CA GLY A 164 -18.92 34.08 -3.42
C GLY A 164 -19.62 33.50 -2.18
N LYS A 165 -20.78 32.87 -2.38
CA LYS A 165 -21.45 32.05 -1.36
C LYS A 165 -20.79 30.66 -1.28
N VAL A 166 -19.57 30.63 -0.76
CA VAL A 166 -18.67 29.47 -0.71
C VAL A 166 -18.24 29.23 0.75
N LYS A 167 -17.95 27.98 1.16
CA LYS A 167 -17.46 27.67 2.51
C LYS A 167 -16.06 28.29 2.70
N PRO A 168 -15.85 29.26 3.62
CA PRO A 168 -14.51 29.70 3.97
C PRO A 168 -13.80 28.60 4.78
N ILE A 169 -12.49 28.44 4.56
CA ILE A 169 -11.64 27.54 5.35
C ILE A 169 -11.43 28.17 6.73
N LYS A 170 -11.63 27.41 7.82
CA LYS A 170 -11.45 27.95 9.18
C LYS A 170 -10.00 27.82 9.65
N GLU A 171 -9.48 28.76 10.43
CA GLU A 171 -8.10 28.69 10.96
C GLU A 171 -7.80 27.36 11.71
N PRO A 172 -8.68 26.81 12.59
CA PRO A 172 -8.42 25.51 13.22
C PRO A 172 -8.45 24.31 12.25
N GLU A 173 -9.17 24.43 11.14
CA GLU A 173 -9.26 23.41 10.07
C GLU A 173 -7.96 23.40 9.25
N PHE A 174 -7.52 24.59 8.80
CA PHE A 174 -6.24 24.83 8.15
C PHE A 174 -5.04 24.41 9.02
N MET A 175 -4.99 24.84 10.28
CA MET A 175 -3.93 24.48 11.24
C MET A 175 -3.91 22.98 11.57
N ASN A 176 -5.01 22.25 11.31
CA ASN A 176 -5.01 20.79 11.37
C ASN A 176 -4.45 20.14 10.10
N TRP A 177 -4.72 20.71 8.92
CA TRP A 177 -4.13 20.25 7.65
C TRP A 177 -2.60 20.36 7.65
N LEU A 178 -2.02 21.41 8.27
CA LEU A 178 -0.56 21.54 8.39
C LEU A 178 0.12 20.38 9.13
N LYS A 179 -0.60 19.65 10.00
CA LYS A 179 -0.06 18.48 10.73
C LYS A 179 0.09 17.23 9.86
N VAL A 180 -0.51 17.23 8.67
CA VAL A 180 -0.50 16.11 7.73
C VAL A 180 0.84 16.01 6.98
N TYR A 181 1.63 17.09 6.91
CA TYR A 181 2.92 17.10 6.22
C TYR A 181 4.08 17.43 7.16
N LEU A 182 4.95 16.44 7.38
CA LEU A 182 6.04 16.48 8.35
C LEU A 182 7.00 17.65 8.13
N HIS A 183 7.27 18.03 6.88
CA HIS A 183 8.21 19.11 6.58
C HIS A 183 7.67 20.53 6.85
N PHE A 184 6.37 20.70 7.16
CA PHE A 184 5.84 21.96 7.71
C PHE A 184 6.03 22.06 9.24
N ASN A 185 6.24 20.96 9.94
CA ASN A 185 6.49 20.94 11.38
C ASN A 185 7.65 19.98 11.62
N ARG A 186 8.84 20.37 11.14
CA ARG A 186 10.01 19.48 11.10
C ARG A 186 10.40 19.02 12.51
N PRO A 187 10.57 17.71 12.74
CA PRO A 187 11.00 17.22 14.03
C PRO A 187 12.45 17.63 14.31
N THR A 188 12.74 17.98 15.57
CA THR A 188 14.10 18.39 16.01
C THR A 188 14.87 17.27 16.69
N ASP A 189 14.17 16.26 17.24
CA ASP A 189 14.76 15.08 17.85
C ASP A 189 14.32 13.84 17.06
N CYS A 190 15.18 13.46 16.12
CA CYS A 190 14.98 12.35 15.20
C CYS A 190 16.31 11.75 14.72
N ILE A 191 16.26 10.51 14.24
CA ILE A 191 17.39 9.84 13.59
C ILE A 191 16.94 9.37 12.20
N GLU A 192 17.57 9.93 11.18
CA GLU A 192 17.46 9.49 9.79
C GLU A 192 18.27 8.21 9.57
N THR A 193 17.73 7.28 8.79
CA THR A 193 18.31 5.99 8.42
C THR A 193 18.02 5.72 6.93
N GLU A 194 18.71 4.75 6.33
CA GLU A 194 18.48 4.37 4.92
C GLU A 194 17.04 3.89 4.61
N TYR A 195 16.28 3.50 5.64
CA TYR A 195 14.89 3.04 5.54
C TYR A 195 13.85 4.13 5.88
N GLY A 196 14.27 5.27 6.41
CA GLY A 196 13.37 6.30 6.94
C GLY A 196 13.89 6.98 8.20
N THR A 197 13.06 7.81 8.82
CA THR A 197 13.38 8.59 10.03
C THR A 197 12.58 8.10 11.24
N ILE A 198 13.26 7.84 12.36
CA ILE A 198 12.64 7.64 13.69
C ILE A 198 12.53 9.00 14.38
N ILE A 199 11.36 9.34 14.94
CA ILE A 199 11.06 10.61 15.58
C ILE A 199 10.76 10.37 17.07
N PHE A 200 11.56 10.96 17.96
CA PHE A 200 11.50 10.68 19.41
C PHE A 200 10.64 11.68 20.19
N GLN A 201 10.25 12.79 19.55
CA GLN A 201 9.35 13.78 20.14
C GLN A 201 7.95 13.21 20.38
N GLU A 202 7.44 13.37 21.60
CA GLU A 202 6.19 12.77 22.05
C GLU A 202 4.95 13.25 21.26
N GLU A 203 4.99 14.47 20.71
CA GLU A 203 3.93 14.97 19.83
C GLU A 203 3.81 14.22 18.49
N PHE A 204 4.81 13.40 18.11
CA PHE A 204 4.80 12.53 16.94
C PHE A 204 4.63 11.04 17.27
N ALA A 205 4.54 10.66 18.55
CA ALA A 205 4.25 9.28 18.94
C ALA A 205 2.94 8.78 18.31
N ASP A 206 2.90 7.48 17.98
CA ASP A 206 1.78 6.81 17.29
C ASP A 206 1.46 7.34 15.88
N LYS A 207 2.34 8.14 15.27
CA LYS A 207 2.18 8.62 13.89
C LYS A 207 3.13 7.94 12.92
N ILE A 208 2.54 7.41 11.83
CA ILE A 208 3.26 6.93 10.66
C ILE A 208 3.14 7.95 9.52
N TYR A 209 4.27 8.27 8.92
CA TYR A 209 4.41 9.07 7.72
C TYR A 209 5.01 8.21 6.60
N PHE A 210 4.66 8.51 5.35
CA PHE A 210 5.32 7.98 4.16
C PHE A 210 5.84 9.14 3.31
N LYS A 211 7.17 9.28 3.22
CA LYS A 211 7.86 10.36 2.50
C LYS A 211 7.37 11.75 2.93
N GLY A 212 7.18 11.91 4.24
CA GLY A 212 6.71 13.12 4.91
C GLY A 212 5.19 13.31 4.98
N LEU A 213 4.38 12.43 4.39
CA LEU A 213 2.90 12.52 4.47
C LEU A 213 2.33 11.59 5.53
N LEU A 214 1.59 12.16 6.49
CA LEU A 214 0.88 11.43 7.55
C LEU A 214 -0.11 10.44 6.96
N HIS A 215 -0.12 9.23 7.51
CA HIS A 215 -0.94 8.12 7.04
C HIS A 215 -1.84 7.62 8.17
N ASN A 216 -3.13 7.44 7.88
CA ASN A 216 -4.12 6.98 8.86
C ASN A 216 -4.05 5.45 9.03
N SER A 217 -2.93 4.94 9.55
CA SER A 217 -2.79 3.57 10.04
C SER A 217 -2.71 3.57 11.56
N THR A 218 -3.84 3.39 12.23
CA THR A 218 -3.86 2.88 13.60
C THR A 218 -3.49 1.41 13.58
N PHE A 219 -2.53 0.97 14.39
CA PHE A 219 -2.36 -0.45 14.66
C PHE A 219 -3.64 -0.97 15.36
N ALA A 220 -4.14 -2.14 14.96
CA ALA A 220 -5.35 -2.70 15.56
C ALA A 220 -5.16 -3.15 17.02
N GLN A 221 -3.90 -3.25 17.48
CA GLN A 221 -3.50 -3.68 18.82
C GLN A 221 -2.24 -2.90 19.23
N GLY A 222 -2.28 -2.18 20.36
CA GLY A 222 -1.14 -1.39 20.87
C GLY A 222 -0.87 -0.10 20.09
N SER A 223 0.18 0.60 20.51
CA SER A 223 0.61 1.89 19.93
C SER A 223 2.13 1.92 19.74
N LEU A 224 2.62 2.90 18.98
CA LEU A 224 4.04 3.22 18.87
C LEU A 224 4.48 4.20 19.97
N ARG A 225 5.70 4.02 20.49
CA ARG A 225 6.36 4.99 21.37
C ARG A 225 6.92 6.17 20.60
N CYS A 226 7.39 5.93 19.38
CA CYS A 226 8.00 6.94 18.50
C CYS A 226 7.07 7.27 17.31
N GLY A 227 7.37 8.36 16.60
CA GLY A 227 6.87 8.59 15.24
C GLY A 227 7.84 8.02 14.20
N TYR A 228 7.35 7.72 13.01
CA TYR A 228 8.17 7.15 11.93
C TYR A 228 7.81 7.78 10.59
N ASP A 229 8.81 8.09 9.76
CA ASP A 229 8.63 8.44 8.34
C ASP A 229 9.39 7.46 7.45
N PHE A 230 8.67 6.63 6.69
CA PHE A 230 9.28 5.55 5.90
C PHE A 230 9.57 5.99 4.46
N PHE A 231 10.74 5.60 3.95
CA PHE A 231 11.18 5.90 2.57
C PHE A 231 10.90 4.77 1.55
N PRO A 232 11.22 3.48 1.80
CA PRO A 232 11.07 2.43 0.79
C PRO A 232 9.65 1.85 0.72
N LEU A 233 8.82 2.07 1.74
CA LEU A 233 7.47 1.52 1.81
C LEU A 233 6.53 2.24 0.83
N GLU A 234 5.76 1.46 0.08
CA GLU A 234 4.79 1.96 -0.88
C GLU A 234 3.38 1.93 -0.32
N THR A 235 2.68 3.06 -0.42
CA THR A 235 1.24 3.09 -0.20
C THR A 235 0.53 2.67 -1.49
N GLY A 236 -0.36 1.67 -1.39
CA GLY A 236 -1.24 1.31 -2.51
C GLY A 236 -2.16 2.47 -2.91
N ARG A 237 -2.81 2.37 -4.09
CA ARG A 237 -3.62 3.46 -4.71
C ARG A 237 -4.56 4.19 -3.74
N ASP A 238 -5.27 3.42 -2.90
CA ASP A 238 -6.24 3.90 -1.92
C ASP A 238 -5.63 4.46 -0.62
N ARG A 239 -4.33 4.27 -0.38
CA ARG A 239 -3.63 4.54 0.89
C ARG A 239 -4.27 3.88 2.13
N LYS A 240 -4.99 2.77 1.94
CA LYS A 240 -5.63 2.00 3.02
C LYS A 240 -4.64 1.03 3.65
N GLY A 241 -3.99 1.49 4.72
CA GLY A 241 -3.08 0.68 5.54
C GLY A 241 -1.72 0.40 4.87
N VAL A 242 -0.84 -0.25 5.62
CA VAL A 242 0.35 -0.92 5.07
C VAL A 242 -0.08 -2.34 4.73
N GLN A 243 -0.07 -2.72 3.45
CA GLN A 243 -0.66 -4.00 3.01
C GLN A 243 0.16 -5.23 3.43
N ASP A 244 1.40 -5.03 3.87
CA ASP A 244 2.24 -6.08 4.46
C ASP A 244 2.74 -5.63 5.85
N GLN A 245 2.17 -6.22 6.90
CA GLN A 245 2.60 -5.99 8.28
C GLN A 245 3.98 -6.60 8.57
N LEU A 246 4.36 -7.71 7.92
CA LEU A 246 5.66 -8.35 8.12
C LEU A 246 6.77 -7.47 7.54
N LEU A 247 6.53 -6.84 6.38
CA LEU A 247 7.42 -5.84 5.80
C LEU A 247 7.54 -4.60 6.69
N LEU A 248 6.45 -4.15 7.33
CA LEU A 248 6.48 -3.04 8.29
C LEU A 248 7.30 -3.38 9.54
N GLU A 249 7.03 -4.52 10.18
CA GLU A 249 7.75 -5.00 11.38
C GLU A 249 9.24 -5.23 11.07
N ARG A 250 9.56 -5.70 9.87
CA ARG A 250 10.94 -5.83 9.41
C ARG A 250 11.60 -4.47 9.19
N THR A 251 10.92 -3.54 8.51
CA THR A 251 11.45 -2.19 8.26
C THR A 251 11.69 -1.45 9.57
N LEU A 252 10.81 -1.59 10.56
CA LEU A 252 11.02 -1.09 11.93
C LEU A 252 12.28 -1.70 12.58
N ALA A 253 12.45 -3.02 12.51
CA ALA A 253 13.62 -3.69 13.07
C ALA A 253 14.94 -3.25 12.39
N ASP A 254 14.92 -3.04 11.07
CA ASP A 254 16.08 -2.57 10.28
C ASP A 254 16.36 -1.07 10.55
N MET A 255 15.35 -0.21 10.71
CA MET A 255 15.48 1.18 11.18
C MET A 255 16.12 1.25 12.58
N TRP A 256 15.61 0.48 13.55
CA TRP A 256 16.19 0.45 14.90
C TRP A 256 17.61 -0.12 14.90
N ALA A 257 17.91 -1.11 14.05
CA ALA A 257 19.27 -1.61 13.88
C ALA A 257 20.24 -0.55 13.31
N SER A 258 19.78 0.28 12.37
CA SER A 258 20.54 1.40 11.81
C SER A 258 20.75 2.51 12.86
N ALA A 259 19.69 2.93 13.56
CA ALA A 259 19.75 3.95 14.61
C ALA A 259 20.65 3.55 15.80
N ILE A 260 20.66 2.27 16.19
CA ILE A 260 21.56 1.74 17.22
C ILE A 260 23.03 1.75 16.75
N GLN A 261 23.32 1.55 15.47
CA GLN A 261 24.69 1.69 14.95
C GLN A 261 25.15 3.14 14.95
N SER A 262 24.27 4.08 14.59
CA SER A 262 24.58 5.52 14.55
C SER A 262 24.69 6.18 15.93
N GLN A 263 23.85 5.81 16.90
CA GLN A 263 23.83 6.42 18.24
C GLN A 263 23.74 5.36 19.37
N PRO A 264 24.80 4.55 19.58
CA PRO A 264 24.73 3.26 20.29
C PRO A 264 24.50 3.29 21.81
N VAL A 265 24.46 4.46 22.46
CA VAL A 265 24.33 4.52 23.93
C VAL A 265 22.88 4.67 24.37
N TRP A 266 22.20 5.75 23.96
CA TRP A 266 20.87 6.08 24.46
C TRP A 266 19.76 5.39 23.66
N VAL A 267 19.91 5.26 22.33
CA VAL A 267 18.95 4.55 21.47
C VAL A 267 18.87 3.08 21.88
N LEU A 268 20.02 2.46 22.20
CA LEU A 268 20.09 1.08 22.68
C LEU A 268 19.43 0.90 24.05
N ASP A 269 19.61 1.83 24.98
CA ASP A 269 18.92 1.79 26.28
C ASP A 269 17.40 2.00 26.15
N LEU A 270 16.95 2.89 25.26
CA LEU A 270 15.54 3.09 24.93
C LEU A 270 14.93 1.84 24.27
N TYR A 271 15.61 1.25 23.30
CA TYR A 271 15.17 0.03 22.64
C TYR A 271 15.08 -1.16 23.62
N ILE A 272 16.08 -1.32 24.50
CA ILE A 272 16.03 -2.30 25.60
C ILE A 272 14.90 -1.99 26.58
N HIS A 273 14.60 -0.72 26.86
CA HIS A 273 13.46 -0.34 27.69
C HIS A 273 12.12 -0.76 27.05
N MET A 274 11.91 -0.50 25.75
CA MET A 274 10.71 -0.96 25.04
C MET A 274 10.61 -2.50 25.02
N LEU A 275 11.72 -3.19 24.76
CA LEU A 275 11.80 -4.66 24.77
C LEU A 275 11.62 -5.31 26.17
N THR A 276 11.77 -4.53 27.25
CA THR A 276 11.54 -4.97 28.64
C THR A 276 10.28 -4.38 29.28
N SER A 277 9.55 -3.53 28.56
CA SER A 277 8.32 -2.90 29.06
C SER A 277 7.20 -3.93 29.22
N ILE A 278 6.24 -3.60 30.10
CA ILE A 278 4.96 -4.31 30.18
C ILE A 278 4.03 -3.85 29.03
N ASN A 279 4.24 -2.63 28.53
CA ASN A 279 3.48 -2.08 27.41
C ASN A 279 3.83 -2.83 26.11
N GLU A 280 2.81 -3.22 25.36
CA GLU A 280 2.98 -3.88 24.06
C GLU A 280 3.25 -2.89 22.94
N TRP A 281 4.38 -2.19 23.04
CA TRP A 281 4.88 -1.27 22.01
C TRP A 281 5.01 -1.97 20.66
N GLN A 282 4.46 -1.33 19.61
CA GLN A 282 4.54 -1.80 18.22
C GLN A 282 5.89 -1.46 17.55
N ASP A 283 6.70 -0.61 18.16
CA ASP A 283 8.10 -0.34 17.77
C ASP A 283 8.97 -1.60 17.82
N VAL A 284 8.49 -2.65 18.49
CA VAL A 284 9.20 -3.91 18.76
C VAL A 284 8.30 -5.15 18.54
N SER A 285 7.33 -5.08 17.64
CA SER A 285 6.66 -6.27 17.07
C SER A 285 7.54 -6.94 16.00
N GLY A 286 7.31 -8.23 15.70
CA GLY A 286 8.12 -9.04 14.77
C GLY A 286 9.58 -9.30 15.14
N ILE A 287 10.18 -8.56 16.08
CA ILE A 287 11.62 -8.57 16.38
C ILE A 287 12.18 -9.92 16.85
N ALA A 288 11.35 -10.88 17.26
CA ALA A 288 11.81 -12.24 17.55
C ALA A 288 12.39 -12.92 16.29
N GLU A 289 11.83 -12.58 15.13
CA GLU A 289 12.21 -13.08 13.81
C GLU A 289 13.07 -12.04 13.08
N ASN A 290 12.68 -10.76 13.14
CA ASN A 290 13.33 -9.68 12.37
C ASN A 290 14.61 -9.10 12.99
N MET A 291 14.88 -9.25 14.29
CA MET A 291 16.09 -8.65 14.88
C MET A 291 17.37 -9.23 14.27
N SER A 292 18.24 -8.32 13.81
CA SER A 292 19.52 -8.63 13.19
C SER A 292 20.61 -8.98 14.23
N ARG A 293 21.57 -9.82 13.82
CA ARG A 293 22.66 -10.30 14.70
C ARG A 293 23.48 -9.17 15.36
N PRO A 294 23.87 -8.08 14.67
CA PRO A 294 24.61 -6.98 15.31
C PRO A 294 23.81 -6.34 16.45
N THR A 295 22.52 -6.06 16.24
CA THR A 295 21.63 -5.50 17.27
C THR A 295 21.49 -6.45 18.46
N THR A 296 21.34 -7.76 18.23
CA THR A 296 21.28 -8.73 19.33
C THR A 296 22.60 -8.80 20.12
N VAL A 297 23.76 -8.69 19.46
CA VAL A 297 25.07 -8.62 20.15
C VAL A 297 25.18 -7.34 20.99
N ALA A 298 24.82 -6.18 20.45
CA ALA A 298 24.84 -4.91 21.19
C ALA A 298 23.94 -4.96 22.44
N ILE A 299 22.73 -5.53 22.32
CA ILE A 299 21.83 -5.79 23.46
C ILE A 299 22.49 -6.73 24.47
N TRP A 300 23.12 -7.81 24.02
CA TRP A 300 23.77 -8.77 24.90
C TRP A 300 24.90 -8.14 25.71
N ASP A 301 25.79 -7.38 25.06
CA ASP A 301 26.93 -6.74 25.73
C ASP A 301 26.48 -5.67 26.73
N ARG A 302 25.42 -4.92 26.41
CA ARG A 302 24.76 -3.98 27.33
C ARG A 302 24.17 -4.69 28.56
N LEU A 303 23.69 -5.92 28.40
CA LEU A 303 23.17 -6.76 29.49
C LEU A 303 24.29 -7.47 30.29
N GLN A 304 25.40 -7.88 29.67
CA GLN A 304 26.56 -8.49 30.35
C GLN A 304 27.11 -7.60 31.46
N GLY A 305 27.14 -6.27 31.26
CA GLY A 305 27.52 -5.30 32.29
C GLY A 305 26.68 -5.36 33.57
N LYS A 306 25.41 -5.81 33.48
CA LYS A 306 24.52 -6.07 34.62
C LYS A 306 24.81 -7.43 35.26
N ILE A 307 25.09 -8.46 34.46
CA ILE A 307 25.40 -9.83 34.92
C ILE A 307 26.59 -9.83 35.90
N THR A 308 27.72 -9.26 35.49
CA THR A 308 28.97 -9.30 36.28
C THR A 308 28.84 -8.53 37.59
N ARG A 309 28.15 -7.38 37.59
CA ARG A 309 27.96 -6.53 38.78
C ARG A 309 26.95 -7.09 39.79
N ARG A 310 25.93 -7.82 39.34
CA ARG A 310 24.79 -8.28 40.18
C ARG A 310 24.69 -9.81 40.35
N LYS A 311 25.67 -10.58 39.85
CA LYS A 311 25.67 -12.07 39.86
C LYS A 311 24.37 -12.67 39.29
N LEU A 312 23.82 -12.06 38.24
CA LEU A 312 22.56 -12.51 37.63
C LEU A 312 22.76 -13.80 36.80
N PHE A 313 21.66 -14.50 36.55
CA PHE A 313 21.51 -15.44 35.44
C PHE A 313 20.14 -15.19 34.79
N TYR A 314 20.13 -14.87 33.50
CA TYR A 314 18.90 -14.63 32.74
C TYR A 314 18.28 -15.94 32.26
N TYR A 315 16.96 -16.06 32.32
CA TYR A 315 16.23 -17.25 31.86
C TYR A 315 14.93 -16.88 31.13
N GLY A 316 14.49 -17.74 30.22
CA GLY A 316 13.26 -17.57 29.44
C GLY A 316 12.00 -18.04 30.19
N PRO A 317 10.81 -17.52 29.84
CA PRO A 317 9.58 -17.82 30.57
C PRO A 317 9.12 -19.29 30.44
N ASN A 318 9.40 -19.94 29.30
CA ASN A 318 8.80 -21.22 28.94
C ASN A 318 9.16 -22.42 29.86
N ASP A 319 10.31 -22.37 30.56
CA ASP A 319 10.77 -23.43 31.48
C ASP A 319 11.03 -22.91 32.91
N ALA A 320 10.48 -21.73 33.24
CA ALA A 320 10.78 -20.94 34.44
C ALA A 320 10.95 -21.76 35.74
N ASN A 321 10.02 -22.64 36.07
CA ASN A 321 10.03 -23.40 37.33
C ASN A 321 11.23 -24.37 37.45
N LYS A 322 11.65 -24.98 36.33
CA LYS A 322 12.84 -25.86 36.31
C LYS A 322 14.11 -25.01 36.41
N ASP A 323 14.19 -23.97 35.59
CA ASP A 323 15.35 -23.09 35.47
C ASP A 323 15.64 -22.34 36.78
N LEU A 324 14.62 -21.80 37.45
CA LEU A 324 14.73 -21.17 38.78
C LEU A 324 15.45 -22.07 39.79
N SER A 325 15.02 -23.32 39.90
CA SER A 325 15.61 -24.29 40.82
C SER A 325 17.08 -24.58 40.48
N CYS A 326 17.41 -24.63 39.19
CA CYS A 326 18.76 -24.91 38.71
C CYS A 326 19.72 -23.72 38.97
N ILE A 327 19.27 -22.51 38.67
CA ILE A 327 20.04 -21.27 38.84
C ILE A 327 20.42 -21.04 40.30
N VAL A 328 19.45 -21.16 41.21
CA VAL A 328 19.69 -20.92 42.65
C VAL A 328 20.53 -22.04 43.26
N ARG A 329 20.16 -23.31 43.02
CA ARG A 329 20.75 -24.46 43.71
C ARG A 329 22.11 -24.90 43.16
N PHE A 330 22.34 -24.79 41.85
CA PHE A 330 23.57 -25.30 41.21
C PHE A 330 24.45 -24.22 40.57
N LEU A 331 23.90 -23.07 40.18
CA LEU A 331 24.68 -21.98 39.57
C LEU A 331 25.04 -20.87 40.56
N HIS A 332 24.41 -20.84 41.74
CA HIS A 332 24.60 -19.87 42.82
C HIS A 332 24.54 -18.41 42.34
N ARG A 333 23.55 -18.12 41.48
CA ARG A 333 23.28 -16.80 40.89
C ARG A 333 21.87 -16.35 41.22
N LYS A 334 21.60 -15.04 41.17
CA LYS A 334 20.23 -14.53 41.23
C LYS A 334 19.55 -14.78 39.87
N PRO A 335 18.42 -15.51 39.81
CA PRO A 335 17.64 -15.62 38.58
C PRO A 335 16.96 -14.30 38.25
N GLU A 336 16.92 -13.94 36.97
CA GLU A 336 16.14 -12.79 36.45
C GLU A 336 15.41 -13.22 35.17
N MET A 337 14.08 -13.11 35.13
CA MET A 337 13.30 -13.53 33.96
C MET A 337 13.49 -12.53 32.81
N MET A 338 13.63 -13.04 31.60
CA MET A 338 13.81 -12.25 30.39
C MET A 338 12.60 -12.42 29.46
N PRO A 339 11.94 -11.33 29.01
CA PRO A 339 10.83 -11.41 28.07
C PRO A 339 11.22 -12.14 26.77
N ASN A 340 10.27 -12.85 26.15
CA ASN A 340 10.51 -13.54 24.87
C ASN A 340 11.03 -12.60 23.78
N ARG A 341 10.63 -11.32 23.81
CA ARG A 341 11.14 -10.22 22.96
C ARG A 341 12.69 -10.11 22.98
N ILE A 342 13.36 -10.41 24.09
CA ILE A 342 14.85 -10.41 24.17
C ILE A 342 15.42 -11.84 24.17
N TRP A 343 14.75 -12.76 24.85
CA TRP A 343 15.23 -14.14 24.99
C TRP A 343 15.32 -14.87 23.63
N LEU A 344 14.31 -14.74 22.76
CA LEU A 344 14.29 -15.46 21.48
C LEU A 344 15.40 -14.99 20.51
N PRO A 345 15.65 -13.69 20.27
CA PRO A 345 16.81 -13.24 19.50
C PRO A 345 18.16 -13.70 20.07
N LEU A 346 18.37 -13.60 21.40
CA LEU A 346 19.61 -14.07 22.03
C LEU A 346 19.83 -15.58 21.83
N ARG A 347 18.75 -16.37 21.80
CA ARG A 347 18.79 -17.81 21.50
C ARG A 347 19.02 -18.10 20.02
N LYS A 348 18.37 -17.38 19.11
CA LYS A 348 18.53 -17.43 17.64
C LYS A 348 20.00 -17.33 17.23
N TYR A 349 20.76 -16.44 17.88
CA TYR A 349 22.19 -16.22 17.62
C TYR A 349 23.15 -16.88 18.63
N GLN A 350 22.66 -17.80 19.46
CA GLN A 350 23.43 -18.59 20.44
C GLN A 350 24.23 -17.77 21.47
N LEU A 351 23.83 -16.52 21.71
CA LEU A 351 24.48 -15.59 22.65
C LEU A 351 24.19 -15.92 24.12
N ILE A 352 23.02 -16.52 24.39
CA ILE A 352 22.59 -16.93 25.73
C ILE A 352 22.36 -18.45 25.81
N GLN A 353 22.73 -19.03 26.95
CA GLN A 353 22.57 -20.46 27.25
C GLN A 353 21.48 -20.69 28.30
N THR A 354 20.77 -21.81 28.21
CA THR A 354 19.89 -22.26 29.30
C THR A 354 20.71 -22.64 30.54
N PRO A 355 20.14 -22.65 31.76
CA PRO A 355 20.84 -23.14 32.96
C PRO A 355 21.37 -24.57 32.80
N SER A 356 20.63 -25.41 32.07
CA SER A 356 21.00 -26.79 31.76
C SER A 356 22.18 -26.88 30.79
N GLU A 357 22.21 -26.07 29.74
CA GLU A 357 23.35 -25.96 28.82
C GLU A 357 24.59 -25.39 29.52
N TYR A 358 24.43 -24.29 30.26
CA TYR A 358 25.54 -23.68 31.00
C TYR A 358 26.13 -24.66 32.03
N ARG A 359 25.29 -25.48 32.69
CA ARG A 359 25.76 -26.59 33.53
C ARG A 359 26.52 -27.64 32.71
N LYS A 360 25.97 -28.15 31.60
CA LYS A 360 26.66 -29.13 30.73
C LYS A 360 28.02 -28.62 30.23
N ASN A 361 28.10 -27.34 29.84
CA ASN A 361 29.31 -26.71 29.32
C ASN A 361 30.36 -26.38 30.42
N LYS A 362 29.91 -26.14 31.67
CA LYS A 362 30.78 -25.81 32.80
C LYS A 362 31.21 -27.02 33.63
N SER A 363 30.50 -28.15 33.54
CA SER A 363 31.03 -29.44 33.97
C SER A 363 32.39 -29.66 33.29
N PRO A 364 33.50 -29.83 34.02
CA PRO A 364 34.77 -30.10 33.39
C PRO A 364 34.68 -31.40 32.59
N LYS A 365 35.46 -31.52 31.51
CA LYS A 365 35.77 -32.81 30.90
C LYS A 365 36.60 -33.61 31.90
N ALA A 366 35.92 -34.24 32.86
CA ALA A 366 36.54 -35.14 33.81
C ALA A 366 37.18 -36.28 33.01
N LYS A 367 38.51 -36.40 33.08
CA LYS A 367 39.21 -37.56 32.52
C LYS A 367 38.64 -38.82 33.16
N ASP A 368 38.47 -39.86 32.37
CA ASP A 368 37.77 -41.08 32.75
C ASP A 368 38.40 -41.74 33.98
N ALA A 369 37.81 -41.46 35.14
CA ALA A 369 38.11 -42.17 36.37
C ALA A 369 37.49 -43.57 36.23
N VAL A 370 38.34 -44.60 36.14
CA VAL A 370 37.90 -45.99 35.99
C VAL A 370 37.23 -46.45 37.28
N VAL A 371 35.91 -46.25 37.36
CA VAL A 371 35.05 -46.78 38.42
C VAL A 371 34.74 -48.24 38.09
N ALA A 372 35.00 -49.15 39.04
CA ALA A 372 34.74 -50.57 38.85
C ALA A 372 33.24 -50.84 38.59
N GLU A 373 32.94 -51.73 37.63
CA GLU A 373 31.57 -52.08 37.25
C GLU A 373 30.85 -52.88 38.37
N THR A 374 30.28 -52.15 39.33
CA THR A 374 29.24 -52.68 40.23
C THR A 374 27.96 -52.96 39.45
N THR A 375 27.06 -53.80 39.98
CA THR A 375 25.80 -54.17 39.33
C THR A 375 24.98 -52.96 38.89
N HIS A 376 25.00 -51.89 39.69
CA HIS A 376 24.32 -50.61 39.42
C HIS A 376 24.79 -49.92 38.12
N ALA A 377 26.04 -50.13 37.70
CA ALA A 377 26.55 -49.60 36.43
C ALA A 377 25.94 -50.29 35.20
N LYS A 378 25.44 -51.52 35.34
CA LYS A 378 24.72 -52.23 34.26
C LYS A 378 23.29 -51.72 34.12
N ASP A 379 22.61 -51.48 35.23
CA ASP A 379 21.29 -50.84 35.23
C ASP A 379 21.35 -49.42 34.64
N LEU A 380 22.41 -48.66 34.97
CA LEU A 380 22.71 -47.35 34.37
C LEU A 380 22.90 -47.44 32.86
N ARG A 381 23.69 -48.38 32.33
CA ARG A 381 23.82 -48.56 30.87
C ARG A 381 22.50 -48.94 30.19
N VAL A 382 21.66 -49.77 30.81
CA VAL A 382 20.33 -50.10 30.26
C VAL A 382 19.42 -48.87 30.25
N SER A 383 19.47 -48.05 31.31
CA SER A 383 18.85 -46.72 31.37
C SER A 383 19.34 -45.82 30.24
N GLU A 384 20.66 -45.69 30.03
CA GLU A 384 21.24 -44.85 28.97
C GLU A 384 20.77 -45.30 27.57
N ILE A 385 20.85 -46.59 27.26
CA ILE A 385 20.38 -47.15 25.97
C ILE A 385 18.88 -46.92 25.75
N THR A 386 18.04 -47.01 26.80
CA THR A 386 16.62 -46.68 26.67
C THR A 386 16.38 -45.18 26.51
N MET A 387 17.22 -44.33 27.10
CA MET A 387 17.14 -42.87 26.95
C MET A 387 17.57 -42.40 25.56
N GLU A 388 18.66 -42.94 25.00
CA GLU A 388 19.08 -42.69 23.61
C GLU A 388 17.99 -43.10 22.60
N LYS A 389 17.35 -44.26 22.83
CA LYS A 389 16.23 -44.74 22.01
C LYS A 389 15.01 -43.81 22.08
N LEU A 390 14.72 -43.23 23.26
CA LEU A 390 13.70 -42.20 23.44
C LEU A 390 14.08 -40.89 22.76
N GLU A 391 15.33 -40.42 22.88
CA GLU A 391 15.79 -39.20 22.20
C GLU A 391 15.73 -39.34 20.66
N ALA A 392 16.07 -40.50 20.11
CA ALA A 392 15.93 -40.80 18.68
C ALA A 392 14.45 -40.77 18.22
N GLN A 393 13.53 -41.33 19.02
CA GLN A 393 12.08 -41.25 18.74
C GLN A 393 11.57 -39.81 18.83
N ILE A 394 11.97 -39.05 19.85
CA ILE A 394 11.61 -37.63 20.02
C ILE A 394 12.16 -36.79 18.85
N SER A 395 13.38 -37.05 18.38
CA SER A 395 13.97 -36.39 17.22
C SER A 395 13.17 -36.67 15.94
N THR A 396 12.79 -37.94 15.73
CA THR A 396 11.95 -38.37 14.61
C THR A 396 10.56 -37.71 14.63
N LEU A 397 9.92 -37.65 15.80
CA LEU A 397 8.63 -36.97 15.96
C LEU A 397 8.74 -35.46 15.73
N ARG A 398 9.81 -34.81 16.21
CA ARG A 398 10.07 -33.38 15.94
C ARG A 398 10.29 -33.10 14.46
N ALA A 399 10.97 -34.00 13.73
CA ALA A 399 11.12 -33.88 12.28
C ALA A 399 9.76 -33.99 11.55
N ARG A 400 8.94 -34.98 11.92
CA ARG A 400 7.60 -35.15 11.36
C ARG A 400 6.67 -33.97 11.64
N ASN A 401 6.69 -33.43 12.86
CA ASN A 401 5.87 -32.26 13.20
C ASN A 401 6.28 -31.00 12.42
N ARG A 402 7.56 -30.82 12.08
CA ARG A 402 7.98 -29.72 11.19
C ARG A 402 7.40 -29.87 9.77
N GLY A 403 7.40 -31.08 9.22
CA GLY A 403 6.77 -31.35 7.92
C GLY A 403 5.27 -31.04 7.93
N LEU A 404 4.54 -31.49 8.96
CA LEU A 404 3.11 -31.21 9.12
C LEU A 404 2.80 -29.70 9.28
N ILE A 405 3.68 -28.93 9.93
CA ILE A 405 3.54 -27.47 10.01
C ILE A 405 3.74 -26.82 8.63
N GLN A 406 4.76 -27.25 7.87
CA GLN A 406 5.01 -26.74 6.52
C GLN A 406 3.88 -27.10 5.54
N GLU A 407 3.31 -28.30 5.63
CA GLU A 407 2.10 -28.71 4.89
C GLU A 407 0.89 -27.84 5.28
N GLN A 408 0.71 -27.53 6.57
CA GLN A 408 -0.36 -26.65 7.05
C GLN A 408 -0.18 -25.18 6.60
N GLU A 409 1.06 -24.69 6.56
CA GLU A 409 1.39 -23.35 6.05
C GLU A 409 1.13 -23.25 4.55
N ALA A 410 1.51 -24.27 3.76
CA ALA A 410 1.23 -24.33 2.33
C ALA A 410 -0.27 -24.32 2.01
N MET A 411 -1.06 -25.19 2.66
CA MET A 411 -2.53 -25.21 2.50
C MET A 411 -3.19 -23.88 2.90
N LYS A 412 -2.60 -23.12 3.83
CA LYS A 412 -3.11 -21.80 4.23
C LYS A 412 -2.86 -20.74 3.16
N VAL A 413 -1.74 -20.80 2.43
CA VAL A 413 -1.47 -19.90 1.30
C VAL A 413 -2.45 -20.18 0.16
N GLU A 414 -2.57 -21.46 -0.26
CA GLU A 414 -3.50 -21.90 -1.30
C GLU A 414 -4.97 -21.52 -1.00
N TYR A 415 -5.40 -21.62 0.27
CA TYR A 415 -6.72 -21.18 0.70
C TYR A 415 -6.95 -19.66 0.55
N GLU A 416 -5.95 -18.83 0.86
CA GLU A 416 -6.06 -17.37 0.72
C GLU A 416 -5.96 -16.93 -0.76
N GLU A 417 -5.23 -17.65 -1.61
CA GLU A 417 -5.24 -17.44 -3.07
C GLU A 417 -6.61 -17.75 -3.68
N LEU A 418 -7.19 -18.93 -3.40
CA LEU A 418 -8.55 -19.31 -3.83
C LEU A 418 -9.64 -18.35 -3.32
N LYS A 419 -9.43 -17.75 -2.14
CA LYS A 419 -10.32 -16.73 -1.58
C LYS A 419 -10.22 -15.40 -2.34
N GLN A 420 -9.00 -14.95 -2.69
CA GLN A 420 -8.80 -13.76 -3.52
C GLN A 420 -9.39 -13.94 -4.93
N GLU A 421 -9.20 -15.09 -5.56
CA GLU A 421 -9.81 -15.40 -6.87
C GLU A 421 -11.34 -15.33 -6.81
N LYS A 422 -11.94 -15.92 -5.77
CA LYS A 422 -13.39 -15.85 -5.52
C LYS A 422 -13.90 -14.42 -5.30
N GLU A 423 -13.13 -13.58 -4.61
CA GLU A 423 -13.43 -12.15 -4.42
C GLU A 423 -13.24 -11.32 -5.70
N GLN A 424 -12.41 -11.76 -6.65
CA GLN A 424 -12.33 -11.20 -8.00
C GLN A 424 -13.56 -11.59 -8.84
N TRP A 425 -13.87 -12.89 -8.96
CA TRP A 425 -15.05 -13.40 -9.69
C TRP A 425 -16.36 -12.74 -9.25
N GLN A 426 -16.52 -12.43 -7.95
CA GLN A 426 -17.71 -11.75 -7.44
C GLN A 426 -17.77 -10.28 -7.88
N ARG A 427 -16.63 -9.56 -7.97
CA ARG A 427 -16.56 -8.18 -8.47
C ARG A 427 -16.87 -8.10 -9.96
N GLU A 428 -16.26 -8.97 -10.77
CA GLU A 428 -16.51 -9.05 -12.23
C GLU A 428 -17.99 -9.35 -12.54
N LYS A 429 -18.61 -10.23 -11.73
CA LYS A 429 -20.04 -10.53 -11.78
C LYS A 429 -20.93 -9.34 -11.41
N GLU A 430 -20.53 -8.50 -10.46
CA GLU A 430 -21.27 -7.28 -10.08
C GLU A 430 -21.14 -6.19 -11.16
N GLU A 431 -19.95 -6.03 -11.77
CA GLU A 431 -19.73 -5.17 -12.93
C GLU A 431 -20.57 -5.61 -14.14
N LEU A 432 -20.58 -6.91 -14.46
CA LEU A 432 -21.45 -7.47 -15.49
C LEU A 432 -22.94 -7.26 -15.20
N GLN A 433 -23.36 -7.21 -13.92
CA GLN A 433 -24.74 -6.88 -13.55
C GLN A 433 -25.05 -5.39 -13.72
N ALA A 434 -24.11 -4.49 -13.42
CA ALA A 434 -24.25 -3.06 -13.68
C ALA A 434 -24.37 -2.76 -15.19
N ASN A 435 -23.48 -3.32 -16.00
CA ASN A 435 -23.48 -3.14 -17.46
C ASN A 435 -24.77 -3.71 -18.10
N ASN A 436 -25.31 -4.82 -17.56
CA ASN A 436 -26.62 -5.36 -17.97
C ASN A 436 -27.83 -4.55 -17.49
N LYS A 437 -27.67 -3.63 -16.54
CA LYS A 437 -28.71 -2.67 -16.12
C LYS A 437 -28.69 -1.45 -17.05
N GLU A 438 -27.52 -0.86 -17.27
CA GLU A 438 -27.34 0.28 -18.19
C GLU A 438 -27.84 -0.05 -19.61
N MET A 439 -27.46 -1.21 -20.16
CA MET A 439 -27.92 -1.66 -21.48
C MET A 439 -29.46 -1.77 -21.58
N LYS A 440 -30.17 -2.09 -20.48
CA LYS A 440 -31.64 -2.11 -20.46
C LYS A 440 -32.23 -0.70 -20.46
N GLU A 441 -31.57 0.23 -19.77
CA GLU A 441 -31.97 1.64 -19.73
C GLU A 441 -31.73 2.31 -21.10
N GLU A 442 -30.64 1.99 -21.80
CA GLU A 442 -30.39 2.39 -23.21
C GLU A 442 -31.48 1.83 -24.16
N ILE A 443 -31.89 0.56 -24.00
CA ILE A 443 -32.97 -0.07 -24.79
C ILE A 443 -34.34 0.58 -24.55
N GLU A 444 -34.66 0.96 -23.31
CA GLU A 444 -35.94 1.58 -22.97
C GLU A 444 -36.04 3.03 -23.49
N LEU A 445 -34.92 3.76 -23.47
CA LEU A 445 -34.79 5.08 -24.10
C LEU A 445 -35.02 5.00 -25.62
N LEU A 446 -34.39 4.01 -26.29
CA LEU A 446 -34.57 3.79 -27.72
C LEU A 446 -36.02 3.41 -28.08
N ARG A 447 -36.71 2.63 -27.23
CA ARG A 447 -38.16 2.36 -27.40
C ARG A 447 -38.98 3.65 -27.34
N THR A 448 -38.73 4.48 -26.32
CA THR A 448 -39.42 5.75 -26.10
C THR A 448 -39.26 6.71 -27.29
N ILE A 449 -38.04 6.82 -27.84
CA ILE A 449 -37.74 7.64 -29.02
C ILE A 449 -38.48 7.11 -30.26
N ASN A 450 -38.50 5.79 -30.48
CA ASN A 450 -39.25 5.20 -31.59
C ASN A 450 -40.75 5.47 -31.47
N GLU A 451 -41.36 5.34 -30.27
CA GLU A 451 -42.78 5.67 -30.07
C GLU A 451 -43.10 7.12 -30.41
N GLN A 452 -42.26 8.08 -30.00
CA GLN A 452 -42.41 9.49 -30.37
C GLN A 452 -42.34 9.68 -31.89
N LEU A 453 -41.39 9.03 -32.58
CA LEU A 453 -41.27 9.07 -34.04
C LEU A 453 -42.48 8.49 -34.77
N GLN A 454 -43.16 7.47 -34.22
CA GLN A 454 -44.41 6.97 -34.82
C GLN A 454 -45.59 7.93 -34.62
N ARG A 455 -45.69 8.63 -33.47
CA ARG A 455 -46.72 9.67 -33.25
C ARG A 455 -46.59 10.81 -34.25
N VAL A 456 -45.38 11.37 -34.41
CA VAL A 456 -45.10 12.45 -35.38
C VAL A 456 -45.45 12.05 -36.82
N LYS A 457 -45.16 10.80 -37.22
CA LYS A 457 -45.58 10.28 -38.54
C LYS A 457 -47.11 10.21 -38.70
N HIS A 458 -47.83 9.78 -37.66
CA HIS A 458 -49.28 9.69 -37.70
C HIS A 458 -49.95 11.08 -37.73
N GLU A 459 -49.39 12.05 -37.02
CA GLU A 459 -49.84 13.45 -37.02
C GLU A 459 -49.59 14.12 -38.38
N ALA A 460 -48.42 13.89 -38.99
CA ALA A 460 -48.11 14.37 -40.34
C ALA A 460 -49.05 13.74 -41.41
N GLY A 461 -49.36 12.45 -41.28
CA GLY A 461 -50.31 11.77 -42.17
C GLY A 461 -51.70 12.41 -42.17
N ASN A 462 -52.24 12.71 -40.98
CA ASN A 462 -53.59 13.26 -40.83
C ASN A 462 -53.73 14.74 -41.26
N ASN A 463 -52.65 15.50 -41.40
CA ASN A 463 -52.71 16.96 -41.60
C ASN A 463 -52.81 17.42 -43.08
N HIS A 464 -53.05 16.52 -44.03
CA HIS A 464 -53.12 16.78 -45.48
C HIS A 464 -54.25 17.74 -45.94
N GLY A 465 -54.98 18.38 -45.02
CA GLY A 465 -56.09 19.29 -45.29
C GLY A 465 -55.81 20.79 -45.11
N ARG A 466 -54.57 21.20 -44.79
CA ARG A 466 -54.20 22.63 -44.61
C ARG A 466 -52.98 23.02 -45.44
N SER A 467 -53.11 24.12 -46.18
CA SER A 467 -52.07 24.68 -47.05
C SER A 467 -50.99 25.40 -46.23
N ALA A 468 -49.99 24.67 -45.74
CA ALA A 468 -48.73 25.23 -45.27
C ALA A 468 -47.94 25.87 -46.43
N THR A 469 -47.01 26.78 -46.14
CA THR A 469 -46.17 27.39 -47.20
C THR A 469 -45.07 26.43 -47.66
N LEU A 470 -44.53 26.65 -48.86
CA LEU A 470 -43.56 25.73 -49.45
C LEU A 470 -42.23 25.67 -48.68
N ASP A 471 -41.81 26.79 -48.08
CA ASP A 471 -40.51 26.90 -47.39
C ASP A 471 -40.52 26.23 -46.01
N ASP A 472 -41.66 26.27 -45.29
CA ASP A 472 -41.85 25.55 -44.03
C ASP A 472 -41.67 24.03 -44.22
N ASN A 473 -42.26 23.49 -45.30
CA ASN A 473 -42.18 22.07 -45.65
C ASN A 473 -40.76 21.62 -46.01
N ASN A 474 -39.97 22.47 -46.68
CA ASN A 474 -38.58 22.15 -47.02
C ASN A 474 -37.71 22.05 -45.75
N ASN A 475 -37.82 23.04 -44.85
CA ASN A 475 -37.08 23.02 -43.58
C ASN A 475 -37.46 21.83 -42.68
N ALA A 476 -38.76 21.53 -42.57
CA ALA A 476 -39.24 20.35 -41.84
C ALA A 476 -38.72 19.03 -42.45
N THR A 477 -38.63 18.97 -43.79
CA THR A 477 -38.15 17.79 -44.53
C THR A 477 -36.65 17.55 -44.32
N GLU A 478 -35.81 18.60 -44.34
CA GLU A 478 -34.38 18.45 -44.05
C GLU A 478 -34.11 18.10 -42.57
N ALA A 479 -34.84 18.71 -41.63
CA ALA A 479 -34.76 18.32 -40.21
C ALA A 479 -35.14 16.83 -40.01
N MET A 480 -36.18 16.35 -40.71
CA MET A 480 -36.58 14.94 -40.66
C MET A 480 -35.55 14.00 -41.31
N LYS A 481 -34.89 14.42 -42.41
CA LYS A 481 -33.77 13.67 -43.01
C LYS A 481 -32.56 13.58 -42.08
N GLN A 482 -32.22 14.67 -41.39
CA GLN A 482 -31.13 14.68 -40.41
C GLN A 482 -31.43 13.70 -39.26
N LEU A 483 -32.60 13.80 -38.63
CA LEU A 483 -33.02 12.89 -37.56
C LEU A 483 -33.05 11.42 -38.01
N VAL A 484 -33.48 11.12 -39.24
CA VAL A 484 -33.44 9.76 -39.80
C VAL A 484 -32.00 9.27 -40.04
N THR A 485 -31.07 10.18 -40.33
CA THR A 485 -29.64 9.85 -40.51
C THR A 485 -28.98 9.56 -39.17
N GLU A 486 -29.22 10.41 -38.17
CA GLU A 486 -28.73 10.26 -36.79
C GLU A 486 -29.29 8.98 -36.14
N ALA A 487 -30.59 8.70 -36.29
CA ALA A 487 -31.21 7.47 -35.80
C ALA A 487 -30.59 6.20 -36.42
N LYS A 488 -30.27 6.22 -37.74
CA LYS A 488 -29.59 5.10 -38.41
C LYS A 488 -28.13 4.93 -37.96
N ALA A 489 -27.43 6.03 -37.66
CA ALA A 489 -26.08 5.97 -37.11
C ALA A 489 -26.09 5.36 -35.70
N ALA A 490 -27.04 5.76 -34.84
CA ALA A 490 -27.25 5.18 -33.52
C ALA A 490 -27.64 3.69 -33.60
N GLU A 491 -28.55 3.31 -34.52
CA GLU A 491 -28.94 1.91 -34.74
C GLU A 491 -27.74 1.03 -35.17
N LYS A 492 -26.84 1.56 -36.02
CA LYS A 492 -25.62 0.86 -36.42
C LYS A 492 -24.65 0.69 -35.23
N ALA A 493 -24.40 1.76 -34.47
CA ALA A 493 -23.53 1.71 -33.30
C ALA A 493 -24.05 0.74 -32.22
N ALA A 494 -25.37 0.73 -31.98
CA ALA A 494 -26.00 -0.22 -31.06
C ALA A 494 -25.83 -1.69 -31.52
N LYS A 495 -25.95 -1.97 -32.82
CA LYS A 495 -25.70 -3.31 -33.38
C LYS A 495 -24.23 -3.72 -33.26
N GLU A 496 -23.29 -2.79 -33.41
CA GLU A 496 -21.85 -3.05 -33.26
C GLU A 496 -21.48 -3.31 -31.79
N LYS A 497 -21.99 -2.51 -30.83
CA LYS A 497 -21.93 -2.82 -29.38
C LYS A 497 -22.49 -4.22 -29.08
N ALA A 498 -23.67 -4.55 -29.60
CA ALA A 498 -24.35 -5.81 -29.32
C ALA A 498 -23.59 -7.04 -29.89
N ALA A 499 -22.92 -6.89 -31.03
CA ALA A 499 -22.04 -7.93 -31.57
C ALA A 499 -20.83 -8.17 -30.65
N GLN A 500 -20.13 -7.10 -30.24
CA GLN A 500 -19.00 -7.18 -29.31
C GLN A 500 -19.40 -7.84 -27.98
N ALA A 501 -20.54 -7.45 -27.40
CA ALA A 501 -21.08 -8.07 -26.19
C ALA A 501 -21.42 -9.57 -26.38
N SER A 502 -21.87 -9.97 -27.57
CA SER A 502 -22.15 -11.38 -27.90
C SER A 502 -20.87 -12.23 -27.98
N ASP A 503 -19.79 -11.67 -28.53
CA ASP A 503 -18.49 -12.34 -28.63
C ASP A 503 -17.78 -12.43 -27.28
N LEU A 504 -17.83 -11.38 -26.45
CA LEU A 504 -17.36 -11.41 -25.06
C LEU A 504 -18.12 -12.46 -24.23
N LEU A 505 -19.45 -12.53 -24.36
CA LEU A 505 -20.26 -13.59 -23.73
C LEU A 505 -19.94 -15.00 -24.26
N ARG A 506 -19.38 -15.13 -25.47
CA ARG A 506 -18.91 -16.42 -26.00
C ARG A 506 -17.55 -16.81 -25.40
N ALA A 507 -16.64 -15.85 -25.24
CA ALA A 507 -15.34 -16.05 -24.58
C ALA A 507 -15.51 -16.48 -23.11
N ALA A 508 -16.25 -15.69 -22.31
CA ALA A 508 -16.50 -16.00 -20.91
C ALA A 508 -17.21 -17.36 -20.70
N ARG A 509 -18.07 -17.78 -21.65
CA ARG A 509 -18.69 -19.12 -21.63
C ARG A 509 -17.71 -20.25 -21.96
N ALA A 510 -16.67 -19.99 -22.74
CA ALA A 510 -15.60 -20.95 -22.98
C ALA A 510 -14.72 -21.09 -21.72
N GLU A 511 -14.30 -19.98 -21.12
CA GLU A 511 -13.49 -19.95 -19.88
C GLU A 511 -14.20 -20.67 -18.72
N VAL A 512 -15.49 -20.37 -18.49
CA VAL A 512 -16.32 -21.06 -17.48
C VAL A 512 -16.52 -22.55 -17.80
N LYS A 513 -16.38 -22.98 -19.06
CA LYS A 513 -16.36 -24.41 -19.41
C LYS A 513 -15.01 -25.04 -19.06
N THR A 514 -13.90 -24.40 -19.42
CA THR A 514 -12.54 -24.87 -19.09
C THR A 514 -12.36 -25.01 -17.58
N ALA A 515 -12.68 -23.96 -16.81
CA ALA A 515 -12.58 -23.96 -15.34
C ALA A 515 -13.46 -25.04 -14.67
N ARG A 516 -14.58 -25.44 -15.29
CA ARG A 516 -15.41 -26.57 -14.82
C ARG A 516 -14.80 -27.93 -15.14
N GLU A 517 -14.10 -28.06 -16.26
CA GLU A 517 -13.38 -29.27 -16.63
C GLU A 517 -12.12 -29.42 -15.77
N ASP A 518 -11.38 -28.34 -15.53
CA ASP A 518 -10.22 -28.30 -14.62
C ASP A 518 -10.63 -28.58 -13.17
N LYS A 519 -11.70 -27.94 -12.66
CA LYS A 519 -12.22 -28.27 -11.33
C LYS A 519 -12.61 -29.75 -11.21
N LYS A 520 -13.26 -30.32 -12.22
CA LYS A 520 -13.62 -31.75 -12.22
C LYS A 520 -12.38 -32.64 -12.24
N ASN A 521 -11.32 -32.22 -12.94
CA ASN A 521 -10.03 -32.92 -12.94
C ASN A 521 -9.36 -32.86 -11.55
N ALA A 522 -9.45 -31.72 -10.85
CA ALA A 522 -8.98 -31.58 -9.47
C ALA A 522 -9.77 -32.46 -8.48
N GLU A 523 -11.11 -32.46 -8.53
CA GLU A 523 -11.96 -33.32 -7.70
C GLU A 523 -11.66 -34.82 -7.93
N ASN A 524 -11.42 -35.24 -9.18
CA ASN A 524 -10.96 -36.59 -9.51
C ASN A 524 -9.55 -36.88 -8.97
N GLY A 525 -8.68 -35.87 -8.95
CA GLY A 525 -7.33 -35.93 -8.39
C GLY A 525 -7.33 -36.13 -6.88
N GLU A 526 -8.13 -35.35 -6.14
CA GLU A 526 -8.36 -35.53 -4.71
C GLU A 526 -8.94 -36.92 -4.40
N GLU A 527 -9.95 -37.38 -5.14
CA GLU A 527 -10.52 -38.70 -4.94
C GLU A 527 -9.49 -39.82 -5.19
N THR A 528 -8.60 -39.64 -6.18
CA THR A 528 -7.50 -40.56 -6.48
C THR A 528 -6.41 -40.53 -5.40
N MET A 529 -6.09 -39.35 -4.85
CA MET A 529 -5.19 -39.18 -3.72
C MET A 529 -5.75 -39.84 -2.45
N MET A 530 -7.02 -39.63 -2.14
CA MET A 530 -7.72 -40.25 -1.01
C MET A 530 -7.80 -41.77 -1.15
N LYS A 531 -8.11 -42.30 -2.34
CA LYS A 531 -8.01 -43.74 -2.64
C LYS A 531 -6.59 -44.29 -2.48
N THR A 532 -5.58 -43.48 -2.75
CA THR A 532 -4.16 -43.86 -2.57
C THR A 532 -3.74 -43.84 -1.10
N LEU A 533 -4.14 -42.83 -0.34
CA LEU A 533 -3.95 -42.77 1.11
C LEU A 533 -4.66 -43.92 1.82
N GLN A 534 -5.90 -44.23 1.42
CA GLN A 534 -6.65 -45.38 1.93
C GLN A 534 -5.92 -46.71 1.62
N ARG A 535 -5.41 -46.90 0.39
CA ARG A 535 -4.58 -48.07 0.05
C ARG A 535 -3.29 -48.15 0.87
N LEU A 536 -2.68 -47.03 1.23
CA LEU A 536 -1.49 -46.98 2.09
C LEU A 536 -1.82 -47.27 3.56
N LEU A 537 -3.03 -46.94 4.02
CA LEU A 537 -3.54 -47.31 5.34
C LEU A 537 -3.92 -48.79 5.41
N ASP A 538 -4.59 -49.34 4.39
CA ASP A 538 -4.93 -50.77 4.35
C ASP A 538 -3.68 -51.65 4.17
N LYS A 539 -2.66 -51.21 3.42
CA LYS A 539 -1.32 -51.84 3.39
C LYS A 539 -0.56 -51.81 4.72
N ARG A 540 -1.07 -51.16 5.77
CA ARG A 540 -0.54 -51.24 7.14
C ARG A 540 -1.24 -52.27 8.03
N LYS A 541 -2.27 -52.97 7.53
CA LYS A 541 -2.66 -54.27 8.09
C LYS A 541 -1.61 -55.28 7.63
N PRO A 542 -0.93 -56.00 8.52
CA PRO A 542 0.05 -57.00 8.12
C PRO A 542 -0.67 -58.19 7.48
N SER A 543 -0.60 -58.31 6.15
CA SER A 543 -0.69 -59.62 5.51
C SER A 543 0.59 -60.39 5.82
N SER A 544 0.44 -61.65 6.20
CA SER A 544 1.54 -62.61 6.17
C SER A 544 1.94 -62.93 4.72
N ASP A 545 3.03 -63.67 4.62
CA ASP A 545 3.44 -64.48 3.47
C ASP A 545 4.12 -63.74 2.29
N ASP A 546 5.14 -64.42 1.75
CA ASP A 546 6.12 -63.91 0.79
C ASP A 546 5.65 -63.98 -0.67
N ASP A 547 6.29 -63.23 -1.58
CA ASP A 547 7.28 -63.80 -2.52
C ASP A 547 8.04 -62.68 -3.30
N ALA A 548 9.07 -63.04 -4.06
CA ALA A 548 9.98 -62.15 -4.78
C ALA A 548 9.67 -61.99 -6.29
N GLY A 549 10.05 -60.86 -6.93
CA GLY A 549 9.84 -60.73 -8.39
C GLY A 549 10.26 -59.46 -9.17
N ASN A 550 11.57 -59.32 -9.47
CA ASN A 550 12.10 -59.26 -10.86
C ASN A 550 11.68 -58.15 -11.91
N ARG A 551 12.70 -57.36 -12.38
CA ARG A 551 12.90 -56.76 -13.76
C ARG A 551 12.08 -55.56 -14.32
N GLY A 552 12.76 -54.74 -15.16
CA GLY A 552 12.24 -53.78 -16.17
C GLY A 552 12.67 -52.32 -15.92
N ARG A 553 13.54 -51.58 -16.63
CA ARG A 553 13.94 -51.36 -18.06
C ARG A 553 12.98 -50.47 -18.92
N GLY A 554 13.46 -49.27 -19.29
CA GLY A 554 12.92 -48.31 -20.29
C GLY A 554 13.34 -46.86 -19.89
N ASN A 555 13.93 -45.97 -20.71
CA ASN A 555 13.66 -45.41 -22.07
C ASN A 555 12.38 -44.55 -22.15
N SER A 556 12.31 -43.41 -22.87
CA SER A 556 13.33 -42.56 -23.57
C SER A 556 12.67 -41.33 -24.28
N ARG A 557 13.42 -40.23 -24.57
CA ARG A 557 13.05 -39.07 -25.44
C ARG A 557 11.86 -38.21 -24.91
N GLY A 558 11.52 -37.00 -25.37
CA GLY A 558 12.00 -36.01 -26.40
C GLY A 558 10.87 -34.96 -26.64
N GLY A 559 10.98 -33.81 -27.33
CA GLY A 559 12.08 -33.09 -28.02
C GLY A 559 11.53 -32.04 -29.02
N GLY A 560 12.09 -30.82 -29.09
CA GLY A 560 11.63 -29.63 -29.88
C GLY A 560 11.54 -28.37 -28.98
N ASP A 561 11.81 -27.12 -29.38
CA ASP A 561 11.68 -26.37 -30.67
C ASP A 561 10.21 -26.16 -31.08
N GLU A 562 9.68 -25.03 -31.59
CA GLU A 562 10.13 -23.64 -31.94
C GLU A 562 8.83 -22.72 -31.93
N THR A 563 8.69 -21.42 -32.29
CA THR A 563 9.43 -20.41 -33.11
C THR A 563 8.99 -18.95 -32.76
N GLU A 564 9.41 -17.96 -33.58
CA GLU A 564 9.02 -16.54 -33.82
C GLU A 564 7.51 -16.22 -34.10
N GLU A 565 6.98 -15.01 -34.43
CA GLU A 565 7.49 -13.65 -34.80
C GLU A 565 6.42 -12.52 -34.65
N ARG A 566 6.82 -11.21 -34.75
CA ARG A 566 6.09 -9.95 -35.15
C ARG A 566 4.65 -9.62 -34.62
N GLY A 567 4.19 -8.36 -34.50
CA GLY A 567 4.81 -7.02 -34.63
C GLY A 567 4.17 -6.10 -35.69
N GLU A 568 3.57 -4.94 -35.30
CA GLU A 568 3.32 -3.79 -36.22
C GLU A 568 3.03 -2.45 -35.47
N GLU A 569 3.28 -1.30 -36.11
CA GLU A 569 2.98 0.07 -35.65
C GLU A 569 1.91 0.77 -36.52
N ARG A 570 1.20 1.78 -35.97
CA ARG A 570 0.76 2.99 -36.72
C ARG A 570 0.26 4.12 -35.80
N ALA A 571 0.21 5.35 -36.32
CA ALA A 571 0.02 6.55 -35.52
C ALA A 571 -0.67 7.74 -36.25
N VAL A 572 -0.91 8.81 -35.48
CA VAL A 572 -1.15 10.22 -35.85
C VAL A 572 -2.54 10.61 -36.41
N LYS A 573 -3.32 11.35 -35.59
CA LYS A 573 -3.61 12.81 -35.77
C LYS A 573 -4.41 13.41 -34.59
N ARG A 574 -4.20 14.71 -34.33
CA ARG A 574 -4.95 15.52 -33.34
C ARG A 574 -5.89 16.50 -34.07
N VAL A 575 -7.03 16.81 -33.46
CA VAL A 575 -7.93 17.94 -33.80
C VAL A 575 -8.03 18.84 -32.57
N LYS A 576 -8.37 20.13 -32.73
CA LYS A 576 -8.65 21.03 -31.60
C LYS A 576 -10.15 21.10 -31.33
N VAL A 577 -10.52 21.00 -30.06
CA VAL A 577 -11.86 21.19 -29.51
C VAL A 577 -11.73 22.12 -28.28
N GLU A 578 -12.77 22.86 -27.92
CA GLU A 578 -12.85 23.47 -26.58
C GLU A 578 -13.31 22.37 -25.60
N GLU A 579 -12.33 21.67 -25.01
CA GLU A 579 -12.58 20.46 -24.24
C GLU A 579 -13.18 20.76 -22.84
N VAL A 580 -14.46 20.41 -22.68
CA VAL A 580 -15.06 20.18 -21.35
C VAL A 580 -14.72 18.75 -20.94
N ILE A 581 -13.67 18.59 -20.14
CA ILE A 581 -13.30 17.29 -19.57
C ILE A 581 -14.16 17.06 -18.33
N VAL A 582 -15.12 16.13 -18.45
CA VAL A 582 -15.78 15.50 -17.30
C VAL A 582 -14.79 14.52 -16.68
N LEU A 583 -14.63 14.57 -15.36
CA LEU A 583 -13.85 13.62 -14.58
C LEU A 583 -14.81 12.76 -13.77
N ASP A 584 -15.01 11.54 -14.26
CA ASP A 584 -15.65 10.42 -13.55
C ASP A 584 -14.62 9.71 -12.63
#